data_AF-A0A1A8PH32-F1
#
_entry.id   AF-A0A1A8PH32-F1
#
_cell.length_a   1.000
_cell.length_b   1.000
_cell.length_c   1.000
_cell.angle_alpha   90.00
_cell.angle_beta   90.00
_cell.angle_gamma   90.00
#
_symmetry.space_group_name_H-M   'P 1'
#
loop_
_entity.id
_entity.type
_entity.pdbx_description
1 polymer ?
#
loop_
_entity_poly.entity_id
_entity_poly.type
_entity_poly.pdbx_seq_one_letter_code
_entity_poly.pdbx_strand_id
1 'polypeptide(L)'
;QYELVPCRYRGCRAQLLRRDLDTHARHCEHWREPCHMGCGTILTHHTQAQHNCYKQLRQEYEARQQNHRTIAAALQRKMKRMQCTMVHMRRQIRLICESLEVIDDLHEME
;
A
#
# COMPACT_ATOMS: atom_id res chain seq x y z
N GLN A 1 -52.02 -13.30 -5.11
CA GLN A 1 -51.42 -13.89 -6.33
C GLN A 1 -50.44 -14.98 -5.89
N TYR A 2 -50.65 -16.23 -6.29
CA TYR A 2 -49.92 -17.43 -5.83
C TYR A 2 -48.87 -17.91 -6.86
N GLU A 3 -48.23 -16.98 -7.53
CA GLU A 3 -47.24 -17.29 -8.56
C GLU A 3 -45.89 -17.65 -7.94
N LEU A 4 -45.33 -18.78 -8.39
CA LEU A 4 -43.96 -19.20 -8.09
C LEU A 4 -43.00 -18.50 -9.03
N VAL A 5 -41.99 -17.85 -8.46
CA VAL A 5 -40.94 -17.13 -9.18
C VAL A 5 -39.57 -17.67 -8.77
N PRO A 6 -38.62 -17.75 -9.70
CA PRO A 6 -37.27 -18.19 -9.38
C PRO A 6 -36.54 -17.16 -8.52
N CYS A 7 -35.65 -17.64 -7.66
CA CYS A 7 -34.75 -16.77 -6.91
C CYS A 7 -33.85 -15.94 -7.86
N ARG A 8 -33.63 -14.67 -7.51
CA ARG A 8 -32.81 -13.73 -8.31
C ARG A 8 -31.31 -13.96 -8.21
N TYR A 9 -30.84 -14.67 -7.17
CA TYR A 9 -29.41 -14.84 -6.93
C TYR A 9 -28.84 -15.98 -7.78
N ARG A 10 -27.79 -15.67 -8.55
CA ARG A 10 -27.14 -16.65 -9.43
C ARG A 10 -26.69 -17.88 -8.65
N GLY A 11 -27.08 -19.05 -9.14
CA GLY A 11 -26.76 -20.35 -8.54
C GLY A 11 -27.85 -20.89 -7.61
N CYS A 12 -28.77 -20.04 -7.12
CA CYS A 12 -29.92 -20.52 -6.37
C CYS A 12 -30.98 -21.08 -7.33
N ARG A 13 -31.44 -22.32 -7.08
CA ARG A 13 -32.49 -22.98 -7.87
C ARG A 13 -33.86 -22.95 -7.21
N ALA A 14 -34.02 -22.21 -6.10
CA ALA A 14 -35.27 -22.13 -5.38
C ALA A 14 -36.37 -21.46 -6.24
N GLN A 15 -37.56 -22.05 -6.22
CA GLN A 15 -38.78 -21.44 -6.72
C GLN A 15 -39.68 -21.13 -5.53
N LEU A 16 -40.09 -19.88 -5.40
CA LEU A 16 -40.72 -19.35 -4.19
C LEU A 16 -41.92 -18.52 -4.58
N LEU A 17 -42.90 -18.41 -3.69
CA LEU A 17 -43.96 -17.44 -3.91
C LEU A 17 -43.38 -16.04 -3.86
N ARG A 18 -43.92 -15.13 -4.67
CA ARG A 18 -43.41 -13.75 -4.76
C ARG A 18 -43.33 -13.04 -3.39
N ARG A 19 -44.24 -13.36 -2.47
CA ARG A 19 -44.26 -12.84 -1.08
C ARG A 19 -43.11 -13.34 -0.20
N ASP A 20 -42.53 -14.49 -0.52
CA ASP A 20 -41.51 -15.15 0.31
C ASP A 20 -40.08 -14.83 -0.16
N LEU A 21 -39.93 -14.06 -1.25
CA LEU A 21 -38.63 -13.69 -1.82
C LEU A 21 -37.75 -12.92 -0.83
N ASP A 22 -38.29 -11.95 -0.11
CA ASP A 22 -37.52 -11.15 0.85
C ASP A 22 -37.08 -11.99 2.05
N THR A 23 -37.95 -12.89 2.52
CA THR A 23 -37.62 -13.83 3.60
C THR A 23 -36.51 -14.79 3.17
N HIS A 24 -36.59 -15.33 1.95
CA HIS A 24 -35.55 -16.17 1.39
C HIS A 24 -34.24 -15.39 1.21
N ALA A 25 -34.29 -14.15 0.73
CA ALA A 25 -33.10 -13.35 0.48
C ALA A 25 -32.20 -13.20 1.71
N ARG A 26 -32.79 -13.10 2.91
CA ARG A 26 -32.06 -13.03 4.20
C ARG A 26 -31.27 -14.28 4.55
N HIS A 27 -31.59 -15.42 3.94
CA HIS A 27 -30.99 -16.72 4.27
C HIS A 27 -30.41 -17.44 3.04
N CYS A 28 -30.50 -16.81 1.86
CA CYS A 28 -30.03 -17.41 0.62
C CYS A 28 -28.50 -17.50 0.64
N GLU A 29 -27.94 -18.71 0.60
CA GLU A 29 -26.49 -18.93 0.55
C GLU A 29 -25.82 -18.34 -0.70
N HIS A 30 -26.61 -18.09 -1.75
CA HIS A 30 -26.15 -17.47 -2.99
C HIS A 30 -26.23 -15.95 -2.97
N TRP A 31 -26.71 -15.33 -1.89
CA TRP A 31 -26.70 -13.88 -1.75
C TRP A 31 -25.27 -13.36 -1.79
N ARG A 32 -25.03 -12.44 -2.73
CA ARG A 32 -23.77 -11.71 -2.87
C ARG A 32 -24.06 -10.29 -3.28
N GLU A 33 -23.56 -9.34 -2.51
CA GLU A 33 -23.64 -7.92 -2.84
C GLU A 33 -22.30 -7.23 -2.58
N PRO A 34 -21.94 -6.22 -3.39
CA PRO A 34 -20.79 -5.40 -3.09
C PRO A 34 -21.02 -4.65 -1.78
N CYS A 35 -19.94 -4.39 -1.05
CA CYS A 35 -19.99 -3.53 0.12
C CYS A 35 -20.61 -2.18 -0.24
N HIS A 36 -21.63 -1.80 0.52
CA HIS A 36 -22.41 -0.56 0.34
C HIS A 36 -21.57 0.71 0.52
N MET A 37 -20.40 0.60 1.14
CA MET A 37 -19.43 1.70 1.26
C MET A 37 -18.54 1.85 0.01
N GLY A 38 -18.68 0.99 -0.99
CA GLY A 38 -17.96 1.09 -2.26
C GLY A 38 -16.50 0.61 -2.22
N CYS A 39 -16.08 -0.16 -1.20
CA CYS A 39 -14.72 -0.71 -1.15
C CYS A 39 -14.48 -1.86 -2.16
N GLY A 40 -15.50 -2.29 -2.90
CA GLY A 40 -15.41 -3.33 -3.92
C GLY A 40 -15.39 -4.77 -3.40
N THR A 41 -15.36 -4.99 -2.08
CA THR A 41 -15.47 -6.34 -1.50
C THR A 41 -16.88 -6.90 -1.73
N ILE A 42 -16.98 -8.13 -2.23
CA ILE A 42 -18.25 -8.85 -2.35
C ILE A 42 -18.56 -9.55 -1.03
N LEU A 43 -19.69 -9.21 -0.43
CA LEU A 43 -20.14 -9.74 0.85
C LEU A 43 -21.10 -10.91 0.64
N THR A 44 -21.05 -11.83 1.60
CA THR A 44 -22.01 -12.92 1.80
C THR A 44 -22.66 -12.73 3.17
N HIS A 45 -23.75 -13.44 3.45
CA HIS A 45 -24.38 -13.39 4.78
C HIS A 45 -23.41 -13.70 5.92
N HIS A 46 -22.45 -14.60 5.67
CA HIS A 46 -21.42 -14.97 6.64
C HIS A 46 -20.37 -13.88 6.87
N THR A 47 -20.05 -13.10 5.83
CA THR A 47 -18.94 -12.13 5.87
C THR A 47 -19.41 -10.70 6.11
N GLN A 48 -20.67 -10.37 5.82
CA GLN A 48 -21.22 -9.02 5.94
C GLN A 48 -21.05 -8.45 7.35
N ALA A 49 -21.38 -9.23 8.39
CA ALA A 49 -21.30 -8.77 9.78
C ALA A 49 -19.86 -8.55 10.28
N GLN A 50 -18.89 -9.26 9.69
CA GLN A 50 -17.47 -9.17 10.07
C GLN A 50 -16.71 -8.17 9.20
N HIS A 51 -17.29 -7.76 8.07
CA HIS A 51 -16.65 -6.85 7.15
C HIS A 51 -16.61 -5.43 7.72
N ASN A 52 -15.40 -4.90 7.86
CA ASN A 52 -15.16 -3.51 8.25
C ASN A 52 -14.17 -2.89 7.26
N CYS A 53 -14.70 -2.29 6.20
CA CYS A 53 -13.90 -1.68 5.14
C CYS A 53 -12.98 -0.57 5.67
N TYR A 54 -13.42 0.17 6.69
CA TYR A 54 -12.62 1.23 7.29
C TYR A 54 -11.39 0.69 8.01
N LYS A 55 -11.55 -0.43 8.74
CA LYS A 55 -10.43 -1.09 9.42
C LYS A 55 -9.40 -1.57 8.41
N GLN A 56 -9.82 -2.21 7.32
CA GLN A 56 -8.93 -2.66 6.26
C GLN A 56 -8.20 -1.49 5.60
N LEU A 57 -8.94 -0.45 5.19
CA LEU A 57 -8.36 0.74 4.56
C LEU A 57 -7.36 1.45 5.48
N ARG A 58 -7.67 1.55 6.77
CA ARG A 58 -6.77 2.14 7.76
C ARG A 58 -5.48 1.33 7.89
N GLN A 59 -5.56 0.00 7.95
CA GLN A 59 -4.38 -0.86 8.02
C GLN A 59 -3.50 -0.72 6.78
N GLU A 60 -4.09 -0.67 5.59
CA GLU A 60 -3.35 -0.44 4.34
C GLU A 60 -2.66 0.93 4.32
N TYR A 61 -3.35 1.96 4.78
CA TYR A 61 -2.79 3.30 4.90
C TYR A 61 -1.63 3.35 5.88
N GLU A 62 -1.79 2.78 7.08
CA GLU A 62 -0.75 2.71 8.11
C GLU A 62 0.47 1.93 7.62
N ALA A 63 0.27 0.80 6.93
CA ALA A 63 1.34 0.02 6.32
C ALA A 63 2.10 0.81 5.25
N ARG A 64 1.39 1.52 4.37
CA ARG A 64 1.99 2.39 3.35
C ARG A 64 2.78 3.53 3.99
N GLN A 65 2.22 4.17 5.01
CA GLN A 65 2.90 5.25 5.73
C GLN A 65 4.19 4.75 6.39
N GLN A 66 4.16 3.57 7.02
CA GLN A 66 5.33 2.97 7.64
C GLN A 66 6.41 2.60 6.61
N ASN A 67 6.01 2.10 5.45
CA ASN A 67 6.92 1.82 4.35
C ASN A 67 7.62 3.11 3.87
N HIS A 68 6.86 4.18 3.62
CA HIS A 68 7.41 5.47 3.21
C HIS A 68 8.40 6.03 4.24
N ARG A 69 8.08 5.95 5.54
CA ARG A 69 9.00 6.37 6.61
C ARG A 69 10.31 5.57 6.60
N THR A 70 10.21 4.26 6.36
CA THR A 70 11.37 3.37 6.30
C THR A 70 12.28 3.71 5.12
N ILE A 71 11.69 3.94 3.94
CA ILE A 71 12.40 4.37 2.73
C ILE A 71 13.08 5.74 2.96
N ALA A 72 12.34 6.72 3.48
CA ALA A 72 12.87 8.05 3.75
C ALA A 72 14.07 8.01 4.72
N ALA A 73 13.96 7.26 5.82
CA ALA A 73 15.06 7.08 6.76
C ALA A 73 16.28 6.41 6.12
N ALA A 74 16.07 5.40 5.26
CA ALA A 74 17.15 4.75 4.53
C ALA A 74 17.86 5.71 3.55
N LEU A 75 17.08 6.54 2.84
CA LEU A 75 17.61 7.56 1.93
C LEU A 75 18.41 8.62 2.69
N GLN A 76 17.87 9.15 3.79
CA GLN A 76 18.58 10.11 4.65
C GLN A 76 19.94 9.57 5.13
N ARG A 77 19.98 8.30 5.58
CA ARG A 77 21.25 7.65 5.98
C ARG A 77 22.23 7.53 4.82
N LYS A 78 21.77 7.17 3.61
CA LYS A 78 22.61 7.11 2.42
C LYS A 78 23.16 8.49 2.05
N MET A 79 22.31 9.52 2.07
CA MET A 79 22.72 10.90 1.80
C MET A 79 23.77 11.39 2.78
N LYS A 80 23.58 11.12 4.09
CA LYS A 80 24.57 11.50 5.10
C LYS A 80 25.93 10.84 4.87
N ARG A 81 25.95 9.54 4.53
CA ARG A 81 27.20 8.84 4.18
C ARG A 81 27.87 9.49 2.96
N MET A 82 27.09 9.76 1.91
CA MET A 82 27.61 10.41 0.71
C MET A 82 28.19 11.80 1.02
N GLN A 83 27.52 12.60 1.83
CA GLN A 83 28.03 13.91 2.27
C GLN A 83 29.34 13.77 3.05
N CYS A 84 29.43 12.84 3.99
CA CYS A 84 30.68 12.58 4.71
C CYS A 84 31.81 12.18 3.75
N THR A 85 31.56 11.23 2.85
CA THR A 85 32.54 10.80 1.84
C THR A 85 32.98 11.98 0.96
N MET A 86 32.07 12.83 0.49
CA MET A 86 32.42 14.01 -0.30
C MET A 86 33.30 14.99 0.45
N VAL A 87 33.05 15.21 1.75
CA VAL A 87 33.91 16.06 2.59
C VAL A 87 35.32 15.47 2.69
N HIS A 88 35.44 14.16 2.91
CA HIS A 88 36.73 13.48 2.94
C HIS A 88 37.48 13.59 1.60
N MET A 89 36.80 13.31 0.49
CA MET A 89 37.38 13.41 -0.85
C MET A 89 37.84 14.84 -1.15
N ARG A 90 37.02 15.85 -0.82
CA ARG A 90 37.39 17.25 -1.00
C ARG A 90 38.66 17.61 -0.23
N ARG A 91 38.79 17.13 1.02
CA ARG A 91 39.99 17.36 1.82
C ARG A 91 41.20 16.66 1.22
N GLN A 92 41.07 15.42 0.77
CA GLN A 92 42.17 14.68 0.13
C GLN A 92 42.64 15.37 -1.15
N ILE A 93 41.70 15.79 -2.01
CA ILE A 93 42.02 16.53 -3.24
C ILE A 93 42.79 17.80 -2.89
N ARG A 94 42.32 18.57 -1.90
CA ARG A 94 43.01 19.79 -1.46
C ARG A 94 44.45 19.51 -1.02
N LEU A 95 44.67 18.50 -0.19
CA LEU A 95 46.01 18.12 0.26
C LEU A 95 46.91 17.70 -0.90
N ILE A 96 46.36 16.99 -1.89
CA ILE A 96 47.11 16.62 -3.09
C ILE A 96 47.51 17.86 -3.89
N CYS A 97 46.59 18.80 -4.09
CA CYS A 97 46.89 20.07 -4.77
C CYS A 97 48.00 20.86 -4.04
N GLU A 98 47.87 21.02 -2.72
CA GLU A 98 48.88 21.72 -1.91
C GLU A 98 50.25 21.03 -2.00
N SER A 99 50.31 19.69 -1.99
CA SER A 99 51.58 18.96 -2.16
C SER A 99 52.18 19.09 -3.56
N LEU A 100 51.36 19.20 -4.61
CA LEU A 100 51.85 19.37 -5.98
C LEU A 100 52.39 20.79 -6.21
N GLU A 101 51.74 21.81 -5.66
CA GLU A 101 52.22 23.21 -5.72
C GLU A 101 53.62 23.34 -5.07
N VAL A 102 53.86 22.67 -3.95
CA VAL A 102 55.17 22.66 -3.28
C VAL A 102 56.26 21.97 -4.11
N ILE A 103 55.90 20.99 -4.94
CA ILE A 103 56.86 20.29 -5.81
C ILE A 103 57.26 21.19 -7.00
N ASP A 104 56.33 21.97 -7.54
CA ASP A 104 56.62 22.92 -8.61
C ASP A 104 57.53 24.06 -8.11
N ASP A 105 57.26 24.61 -6.92
CA ASP A 105 58.10 25.65 -6.29
C ASP A 105 59.54 25.16 -6.01
N LEU A 106 59.72 23.88 -5.68
CA LEU A 106 61.05 23.29 -5.45
C LEU A 106 61.81 23.06 -6.76
N HIS A 107 61.12 22.80 -7.87
CA HIS A 107 61.76 22.66 -9.19
C HIS A 107 62.08 24.01 -9.83
N GLU A 108 61.40 25.11 -9.48
CA GLU A 108 61.75 26.46 -9.94
C GLU A 108 62.95 27.08 -9.19
N MET A 109 63.38 26.47 -8.08
CA MET A 109 64.50 26.92 -7.24
C MET A 109 65.83 26.18 -7.50
N GLU A 110 65.87 25.20 -8.41
CA GLU A 110 67.10 24.53 -8.93
C GLU A 110 67.50 25.09 -10.31
#